data_AF-A0A957F499-F1
#
_entry.id   AF-A0A957F499-F1
#
_cell.length_a   1.000
_cell.length_b   1.000
_cell.length_c   1.000
_cell.angle_alpha   90.00
_cell.angle_beta   90.00
_cell.angle_gamma   90.00
#
_symmetry.space_group_name_H-M   'P 1'
#
loop_
_entity.id
_entity.type
_entity.pdbx_description
1 polymer ?
#
loop_
_entity_poly.entity_id
_entity_poly.type
_entity_poly.pdbx_seq_one_letter_code
_entity_poly.pdbx_strand_id
1 'polypeptide(L)'
;RVIYGNVPNNGLIDNLPAGCCVELPCLVDHNGIQPTKIGSLPPHLAALMQTNINVQALTVEAAVTGKREHIYHAAMLDPHTAAELDLTQIHALVDDLIEAHGDWLPTYQ
;
A
#
# COMPACT_ATOMS: atom_id res chain seq x y z
N ARG A 1 -25.50 11.45 -2.43
CA ARG A 1 -25.52 10.10 -1.83
C ARG A 1 -24.20 9.82 -1.14
N VAL A 2 -24.17 9.00 -0.10
CA VAL A 2 -22.90 8.56 0.52
C VAL A 2 -22.47 7.24 -0.13
N ILE A 3 -21.19 7.13 -0.47
CA ILE A 3 -20.53 5.90 -0.93
C ILE A 3 -19.24 5.69 -0.13
N TYR A 4 -18.64 4.51 -0.19
CA TYR A 4 -17.27 4.29 0.28
C TYR A 4 -16.32 4.37 -0.91
N GLY A 5 -15.23 5.11 -0.75
CA GLY A 5 -14.29 5.35 -1.84
C GLY A 5 -12.86 5.54 -1.35
N ASN A 6 -11.93 5.16 -2.23
CA ASN A 6 -10.49 5.30 -2.04
C ASN A 6 -10.05 6.73 -2.39
N VAL A 7 -9.42 7.41 -1.42
CA VAL A 7 -8.89 8.77 -1.59
C VAL A 7 -7.53 8.92 -0.91
N PRO A 8 -6.70 9.88 -1.33
CA PRO A 8 -5.47 10.21 -0.62
C PRO A 8 -5.76 10.73 0.79
N ASN A 9 -5.02 10.23 1.78
CA ASN A 9 -5.13 10.67 3.16
C ASN A 9 -4.51 12.07 3.34
N ASN A 10 -5.31 13.11 3.16
CA ASN A 10 -4.92 14.49 3.38
C ASN A 10 -5.44 14.99 4.74
N GLY A 11 -5.08 14.28 5.82
CA GLY A 11 -5.55 14.58 7.18
C GLY A 11 -6.97 14.08 7.48
N LEU A 12 -7.44 13.07 6.73
CA LEU A 12 -8.73 12.42 6.94
C LEU A 12 -8.64 11.41 8.10
N ILE A 13 -7.53 10.68 8.19
CA ILE A 13 -7.17 9.84 9.33
C ILE A 13 -5.85 10.36 9.89
N ASP A 14 -5.89 10.90 11.11
CA ASP A 14 -4.80 11.72 11.67
C ASP A 14 -3.53 10.92 11.98
N ASN A 15 -3.67 9.64 12.33
CA ASN A 15 -2.57 8.76 12.73
C ASN A 15 -2.23 7.69 11.67
N LEU A 16 -2.52 7.98 10.40
CA LEU A 16 -1.99 7.25 9.24
C LEU A 16 -1.13 8.20 8.39
N PRO A 17 -0.20 7.69 7.56
CA PRO A 17 0.68 8.52 6.76
C PRO A 17 -0.08 9.46 5.83
N ALA A 18 0.47 10.66 5.62
CA ALA A 18 -0.07 11.58 4.63
C ALA A 18 0.07 10.98 3.22
N GLY A 19 -0.98 11.14 2.41
CA GLY A 19 -1.00 10.68 1.02
C GLY A 19 -1.22 9.18 0.82
N CYS A 20 -1.24 8.35 1.88
CA CYS A 20 -1.63 6.95 1.73
C CYS A 20 -3.08 6.84 1.25
N CYS A 21 -3.41 5.77 0.51
CA CYS A 21 -4.79 5.55 0.11
C CYS A 21 -5.62 5.09 1.30
N VAL A 22 -6.75 5.73 1.55
CA VAL A 22 -7.71 5.35 2.60
C VAL A 22 -9.10 5.20 1.99
N GLU A 23 -9.83 4.19 2.45
CA GLU A 23 -11.22 3.97 2.06
C GLU A 23 -12.16 4.43 3.18
N LEU A 24 -13.04 5.38 2.88
CA LEU A 24 -13.93 5.98 3.89
C LEU A 24 -15.22 6.53 3.26
N PRO A 25 -16.22 6.92 4.07
CA PRO A 25 -17.46 7.51 3.56
C PRO A 25 -17.21 8.83 2.84
N CYS A 26 -17.66 8.90 1.60
CA CYS A 26 -17.60 10.08 0.74
C CYS A 26 -19.02 10.51 0.38
N LEU A 27 -19.37 11.76 0.71
CA LEU A 27 -20.57 12.39 0.19
C LEU A 27 -20.33 12.76 -1.27
N VAL A 28 -21.24 12.31 -2.14
CA VAL A 28 -21.23 12.62 -3.58
C VAL A 28 -22.50 13.36 -3.94
N ASP A 29 -22.34 14.60 -4.40
CA ASP A 29 -23.41 15.46 -4.89
C ASP A 29 -22.93 16.30 -6.09
N HIS A 30 -23.68 17.35 -6.45
CA HIS A 30 -23.35 18.22 -7.59
C HIS A 30 -22.04 19.00 -7.43
N ASN A 31 -21.50 19.11 -6.22
CA ASN A 31 -20.21 19.74 -5.92
C ASN A 31 -19.03 18.76 -5.98
N GLY A 32 -19.27 17.49 -6.30
CA GLY A 32 -18.25 16.46 -6.43
C GLY A 32 -18.13 15.54 -5.21
N ILE A 33 -16.94 14.97 -5.02
CA ILE A 33 -16.64 13.99 -3.97
C ILE A 33 -16.10 14.70 -2.74
N GLN A 34 -16.74 14.47 -1.60
CA GLN A 34 -16.42 15.09 -0.32
C GLN A 34 -16.13 14.00 0.72
N PRO A 35 -14.85 13.66 0.94
CA PRO A 35 -14.45 12.64 1.91
C PRO A 35 -14.70 13.10 3.36
N THR A 36 -15.18 12.18 4.20
CA THR A 36 -15.46 12.47 5.61
C THR A 36 -14.21 12.31 6.46
N LYS A 37 -13.90 13.30 7.30
CA LYS A 37 -12.80 13.19 8.28
C LYS A 37 -13.19 12.19 9.38
N ILE A 38 -12.30 11.23 9.65
CA ILE A 38 -12.47 10.19 10.67
C ILE A 38 -11.78 10.56 11.98
N GLY A 39 -10.63 11.24 11.89
CA GLY A 39 -9.80 11.56 13.05
C GLY A 39 -8.77 10.46 13.34
N SER A 40 -8.40 10.27 14.60
CA SER A 40 -7.44 9.23 15.01
C SER A 40 -8.12 7.88 15.20
N LEU A 41 -7.55 6.83 14.61
CA LEU A 41 -7.96 5.45 14.85
C LEU A 41 -7.40 4.92 16.17
N PRO A 42 -8.02 3.87 16.75
CA PRO A 42 -7.39 3.12 17.83
C PRO A 42 -5.96 2.68 17.45
N PRO A 43 -4.96 2.83 18.35
CA PRO A 43 -3.55 2.66 17.99
C PRO A 43 -3.20 1.30 17.38
N HIS A 44 -3.81 0.22 17.88
CA HIS A 44 -3.57 -1.14 17.37
C HIS A 44 -4.10 -1.34 15.94
N LEU A 45 -5.21 -0.67 15.58
CA LEU A 45 -5.74 -0.71 14.22
C LEU A 45 -4.88 0.12 13.27
N ALA A 46 -4.45 1.31 13.69
CA ALA A 46 -3.50 2.12 12.92
C ALA A 46 -2.20 1.36 12.68
N ALA A 47 -1.66 0.68 13.70
CA ALA A 47 -0.46 -0.13 13.58
C ALA A 47 -0.62 -1.29 12.58
N LEU A 48 -1.76 -1.99 12.61
CA LEU A 48 -2.07 -3.05 11.64
C LEU A 48 -2.22 -2.53 10.21
N MET A 49 -2.87 -1.37 10.03
CA MET A 49 -2.97 -0.74 8.72
C MET A 49 -1.60 -0.29 8.21
N GLN A 50 -0.74 0.22 9.10
CA GLN A 50 0.59 0.68 8.78
C GLN A 50 1.46 -0.41 8.16
N THR A 51 1.37 -1.66 8.64
CA THR A 51 2.15 -2.77 8.07
C THR A 51 1.79 -2.99 6.60
N ASN A 52 0.51 -2.87 6.23
CA ASN A 52 0.04 -3.04 4.86
C ASN A 52 0.34 -1.81 3.99
N ILE A 53 0.19 -0.60 4.54
CA ILE A 53 0.51 0.66 3.84
C ILE A 53 2.00 0.69 3.46
N ASN A 54 2.89 0.19 4.32
CA ASN A 54 4.32 0.16 4.04
C ASN A 54 4.65 -0.70 2.80
N VAL A 55 3.99 -1.87 2.65
CA VAL A 55 4.14 -2.73 1.47
C VAL A 55 3.72 -1.98 0.20
N GLN A 56 2.55 -1.34 0.23
CA GLN A 56 2.01 -0.59 -0.91
C GLN A 56 2.94 0.58 -1.30
N ALA A 57 3.44 1.31 -0.30
CA ALA A 57 4.34 2.44 -0.53
C ALA A 57 5.65 1.99 -1.21
N LEU A 58 6.25 0.89 -0.76
CA LEU A 58 7.46 0.34 -1.37
C LEU A 58 7.21 -0.21 -2.78
N THR A 59 6.07 -0.86 -3.01
CA THR A 59 5.69 -1.32 -4.36
C THR A 59 5.54 -0.14 -5.33
N VAL A 60 4.93 0.97 -4.89
CA VAL A 60 4.84 2.20 -5.69
C VAL A 60 6.22 2.81 -5.90
N GLU A 61 7.06 2.89 -4.87
CA GLU A 61 8.43 3.40 -4.99
C GLU A 61 9.25 2.58 -5.99
N ALA A 62 9.12 1.24 -5.97
CA ALA A 62 9.74 0.36 -6.96
C ALA A 62 9.29 0.73 -8.37
N ALA A 63 7.98 0.84 -8.60
CA ALA A 63 7.41 1.16 -9.90
C ALA A 63 7.83 2.55 -10.43
N VAL A 64 7.93 3.55 -9.55
CA VAL A 64 8.31 4.92 -9.91
C VAL A 64 9.81 5.05 -10.16
N THR A 65 10.65 4.44 -9.32
CA THR A 65 12.11 4.57 -9.40
C THR A 65 12.77 3.55 -10.32
N GLY A 66 12.06 2.46 -10.65
CA GLY A 66 12.61 1.32 -11.36
C GLY A 66 13.57 0.48 -10.52
N LYS A 67 13.73 0.73 -9.21
CA LYS A 67 14.64 -0.04 -8.35
C LYS A 67 14.01 -1.37 -7.95
N ARG A 68 14.62 -2.47 -8.38
CA ARG A 68 14.16 -3.83 -8.05
C ARG A 68 14.21 -4.10 -6.54
N GLU A 69 15.17 -3.49 -5.84
CA GLU A 69 15.38 -3.63 -4.40
C GLU A 69 14.09 -3.38 -3.57
N HIS A 70 13.30 -2.38 -3.96
CA HIS A 70 12.07 -2.02 -3.26
C HIS A 70 10.98 -3.09 -3.36
N ILE A 71 10.99 -3.92 -4.41
CA ILE A 71 10.05 -5.04 -4.55
C ILE A 71 10.34 -6.11 -3.49
N TYR A 72 11.62 -6.44 -3.28
CA TYR A 72 12.01 -7.38 -2.23
C TYR A 72 11.66 -6.84 -0.85
N HIS A 73 11.95 -5.57 -0.58
CA HIS A 73 11.61 -4.95 0.70
C HIS A 73 10.10 -4.95 0.95
N ALA A 74 9.28 -4.72 -0.09
CA ALA A 74 7.83 -4.80 0.03
C ALA A 74 7.39 -6.23 0.43
N ALA A 75 7.90 -7.26 -0.25
CA ALA A 75 7.59 -8.65 0.06
C ALA A 75 8.09 -9.09 1.45
N MET A 76 9.25 -8.60 1.89
CA MET A 76 9.80 -8.87 3.22
C MET A 76 8.98 -8.24 4.35
N LEU A 77 8.28 -7.13 4.08
CA LEU A 77 7.43 -6.44 5.05
C LEU A 77 5.97 -6.91 5.02
N ASP A 78 5.58 -7.68 4.02
CA ASP A 78 4.23 -8.23 3.94
C ASP A 78 4.01 -9.25 5.08
N PRO A 79 3.02 -9.02 5.97
CA PRO A 79 2.83 -9.86 7.16
C PRO A 79 2.54 -11.32 6.86
N HIS A 80 1.91 -11.62 5.72
CA HIS A 80 1.62 -13.00 5.33
C HIS A 80 2.89 -13.68 4.81
N THR A 81 3.57 -13.02 3.87
CA THR A 81 4.80 -13.51 3.26
C THR A 81 5.87 -13.78 4.32
N ALA A 82 6.09 -12.83 5.24
CA ALA A 82 7.06 -12.95 6.32
C ALA A 82 6.69 -13.97 7.41
N ALA A 83 5.41 -14.39 7.48
CA ALA A 83 4.99 -15.45 8.41
C ALA A 83 5.28 -16.86 7.85
N GLU A 84 5.29 -17.02 6.53
CA GLU A 84 5.42 -18.31 5.86
C GLU A 84 6.84 -18.58 5.34
N LEU A 85 7.58 -17.53 4.98
CA LEU A 85 8.86 -17.63 4.26
C LEU A 85 9.99 -16.89 4.99
N ASP A 86 11.19 -17.45 4.94
CA ASP A 86 12.41 -16.74 5.33
C ASP A 86 12.90 -15.78 4.23
N LEU A 87 13.84 -14.88 4.56
CA LEU A 87 14.33 -13.86 3.63
C LEU A 87 14.92 -14.43 2.32
N THR A 88 15.53 -15.61 2.37
CA THR A 88 16.11 -16.25 1.18
C THR A 88 14.99 -16.75 0.27
N GLN A 89 13.97 -17.38 0.86
CA GLN A 89 12.80 -17.86 0.14
C GLN A 89 11.98 -16.69 -0.46
N ILE A 90 11.84 -15.58 0.27
CA ILE A 90 11.17 -14.37 -0.23
C ILE A 90 11.91 -13.81 -1.45
N HIS A 91 13.23 -13.75 -1.40
CA HIS A 91 14.02 -13.27 -2.55
C HIS A 91 13.80 -14.15 -3.78
N ALA A 92 13.89 -15.48 -3.63
CA ALA A 92 13.64 -16.42 -4.71
C ALA A 92 12.22 -16.29 -5.26
N LEU A 93 11.21 -16.20 -4.40
CA LEU A 93 9.81 -15.99 -4.80
C LEU A 93 9.64 -14.71 -5.64
N VAL A 94 10.24 -13.60 -5.22
CA VAL A 94 10.16 -12.34 -5.95
C VAL A 94 10.87 -12.45 -7.30
N ASP A 95 12.00 -13.13 -7.39
CA ASP A 95 12.68 -13.40 -8.66
C ASP A 95 11.80 -14.19 -9.62
N ASP A 96 11.21 -15.29 -9.14
CA ASP A 96 10.30 -16.13 -9.91
C ASP A 96 9.07 -15.34 -10.39
N LEU A 97 8.51 -14.47 -9.54
CA LEU A 97 7.37 -13.63 -9.89
C LEU A 97 7.74 -12.58 -10.94
N ILE A 98 8.91 -11.93 -10.84
CA ILE A 98 9.36 -10.96 -11.84
C ILE A 98 9.57 -11.65 -13.18
N GLU A 99 10.23 -12.81 -13.21
CA GLU A 99 10.42 -13.60 -14.43
C GLU A 99 9.08 -14.01 -15.05
N ALA A 100 8.16 -14.54 -14.24
CA ALA A 100 6.86 -15.01 -14.71
C ALA A 100 5.99 -13.89 -15.31
N HIS A 101 6.08 -12.66 -14.79
CA HIS A 101 5.33 -11.53 -15.34
C HIS A 101 6.03 -10.88 -16.54
N GLY A 102 7.36 -10.99 -16.66
CA GLY A 102 8.13 -10.54 -17.81
C GLY A 102 7.76 -9.12 -18.26
N ASP A 103 7.37 -8.97 -19.53
CA ASP A 103 7.05 -7.69 -20.17
C ASP A 103 5.78 -7.00 -19.62
N TRP A 104 5.04 -7.63 -18.70
CA TRP A 104 3.91 -7.00 -18.02
C TRP A 104 4.38 -6.03 -16.93
N LEU A 105 5.63 -6.17 -16.48
CA LEU A 105 6.26 -5.28 -15.53
C LEU A 105 7.19 -4.27 -16.23
N PRO A 106 7.39 -3.08 -15.65
CA PRO A 106 8.48 -2.21 -16.04
C PRO A 106 9.82 -2.93 -15.94
N THR A 107 10.79 -2.51 -16.74
CA THR A 107 12.17 -2.99 -16.59
C THR A 107 12.77 -2.45 -15.29
N TYR A 108 12.90 -3.32 -14.29
CA TYR A 108 13.55 -3.00 -13.03
C TYR A 108 15.07 -3.19 -13.12
N GLN A 109 15.81 -2.30 -12.44
CA GLN A 109 17.27 -2.31 -12.33
C GLN A 109 17.71 -2.76 -10.94
#